data_AF-A0A381YC93-F1
#
_entry.id   AF-A0A381YC93-F1
#
_cell.length_a   1.000
_cell.length_b   1.000
_cell.length_c   1.000
_cell.angle_alpha   90.00
_cell.angle_beta   90.00
_cell.angle_gamma   90.00
#
_symmetry.space_group_name_H-M   'P 1'
#
loop_
_entity.id
_entity.type
_entity.pdbx_description
1 polymer ?
#
loop_
_entity_poly.entity_id
_entity_poly.type
_entity_poly.pdbx_seq_one_letter_code
_entity_poly.pdbx_strand_id
1 'polypeptide(L)' 'MKNYKRAVIEFEKVFTFPGTDKDDDAQLKLGHCHRSMGNIDKALEEYQRLIDYFPGSEFFAKARESIKQINIR' A
#
# COMPACT_ATOMS: atom_id res chain seq x y z
N MET A 1 19.25 8.11 4.54
CA MET A 1 18.13 7.96 3.58
C MET A 1 17.49 6.61 3.81
N LYS A 2 16.29 6.58 4.40
CA LYS A 2 15.56 5.34 4.72
C LYS A 2 15.26 4.60 3.41
N ASN A 3 15.58 3.31 3.35
CA ASN A 3 15.65 2.46 2.15
C ASN A 3 14.28 2.12 1.53
N TYR A 4 13.41 3.11 1.31
CA TYR A 4 12.07 2.89 0.79
C TYR A 4 12.06 2.36 -0.65
N LYS A 5 13.06 2.70 -1.48
CA LYS A 5 13.21 2.12 -2.82
C LYS A 5 13.41 0.59 -2.78
N ARG A 6 14.16 0.09 -1.79
CA ARG A 6 14.31 -1.36 -1.59
C ARG A 6 13.03 -1.99 -1.06
N ALA A 7 12.33 -1.31 -0.14
CA ALA A 7 11.06 -1.80 0.37
C ALA A 7 10.03 -1.99 -0.76
N VAL A 8 9.94 -1.05 -1.71
CA VAL A 8 9.06 -1.19 -2.89
C VAL A 8 9.39 -2.45 -3.69
N ILE A 9 10.67 -2.65 -4.02
CA ILE A 9 11.11 -3.83 -4.79
C ILE A 9 10.80 -5.13 -4.04
N GLU A 10 10.99 -5.18 -2.72
CA GLU A 10 10.68 -6.39 -1.94
C GLU A 10 9.17 -6.65 -1.82
N PHE A 11 8.35 -5.61 -1.74
CA PHE A 11 6.90 -5.77 -1.72
C PHE A 11 6.32 -6.09 -3.10
N GLU A 12 6.88 -5.57 -4.20
CA GLU A 12 6.49 -5.96 -5.56
C GLU A 12 6.70 -7.46 -5.81
N LYS A 13 7.72 -8.07 -5.19
CA LYS A 13 7.92 -9.52 -5.25
C LYS A 13 6.80 -10.31 -4.56
N VAL A 14 6.11 -9.75 -3.57
CA VAL A 14 4.99 -10.45 -2.90
C VAL A 14 3.91 -10.79 -3.93
N PHE A 15 3.62 -9.87 -4.86
CA PHE A 15 2.65 -10.12 -5.94
C PHE A 15 3.14 -11.06 -7.04
N THR A 16 4.42 -11.44 -7.06
CA THR A 16 4.92 -12.50 -7.95
C THR A 16 4.58 -13.91 -7.43
N PHE A 17 4.08 -14.03 -6.20
CA PHE A 17 3.54 -15.26 -5.61
C PHE A 17 2.05 -15.09 -5.31
N PRO A 18 1.18 -15.07 -6.34
CA PRO A 18 -0.25 -14.80 -6.15
C PRO A 18 -0.93 -15.87 -5.28
N GLY A 19 -1.75 -15.43 -4.33
CA GLY A 19 -2.64 -16.31 -3.54
C GLY A 19 -2.15 -16.60 -2.13
N THR A 20 -1.38 -15.70 -1.52
CA THR A 20 -1.03 -15.82 -0.09
C THR A 20 -1.83 -14.85 0.76
N ASP A 21 -2.17 -15.24 1.99
CA ASP A 21 -2.84 -14.39 2.99
C ASP A 21 -2.01 -13.14 3.41
N LYS A 22 -0.87 -12.87 2.77
CA LYS A 22 0.03 -11.74 3.08
C LYS A 22 -0.06 -10.60 2.07
N ASP A 23 -0.86 -10.77 1.03
CA ASP A 23 -0.91 -9.86 -0.11
C ASP A 23 -1.53 -8.49 0.29
N ASP A 24 -2.42 -8.47 1.28
CA ASP A 24 -3.11 -7.26 1.75
C ASP A 24 -2.29 -6.39 2.73
N ASP A 25 -1.55 -6.99 3.67
CA ASP A 25 -0.61 -6.29 4.55
C ASP A 25 0.54 -5.66 3.75
N ALA A 26 1.08 -6.39 2.77
CA ALA A 26 2.12 -5.90 1.88
C ALA A 26 1.63 -4.68 1.07
N GLN A 27 0.40 -4.75 0.56
CA GLN A 27 -0.25 -3.67 -0.18
C GLN A 27 -0.40 -2.40 0.67
N LEU A 28 -0.81 -2.51 1.95
CA LEU A 28 -0.91 -1.35 2.85
C LEU A 28 0.47 -0.73 3.12
N LYS A 29 1.48 -1.56 3.37
CA LYS A 29 2.85 -1.14 3.66
C LYS A 29 3.50 -0.44 2.47
N LEU A 30 3.20 -0.87 1.24
CA LEU A 30 3.61 -0.19 0.02
C LEU A 30 3.08 1.23 -0.06
N GLY A 31 1.77 1.40 0.16
CA GLY A 31 1.15 2.73 0.22
C GLY A 31 1.82 3.63 1.26
N HIS A 32 2.10 3.11 2.47
CA HIS A 32 2.80 3.86 3.51
C HIS A 32 4.24 4.23 3.11
N CYS A 33 4.96 3.34 2.44
CA CYS A 33 6.30 3.61 1.94
C CYS A 33 6.28 4.72 0.89
N HIS A 34 5.37 4.65 -0.08
CA HIS A 34 5.22 5.70 -1.09
C HIS A 34 4.84 7.04 -0.47
N ARG A 35 3.92 7.05 0.50
CA ARG A 35 3.56 8.27 1.26
C ARG A 35 4.76 8.86 1.98
N SER A 36 5.57 8.02 2.63
CA SER A 36 6.75 8.44 3.39
C SER A 36 7.89 8.93 2.49
N MET A 37 7.90 8.53 1.22
CA MET A 37 8.81 9.05 0.19
C MET A 37 8.33 10.37 -0.43
N GLY A 38 7.12 10.84 -0.11
CA GLY A 38 6.49 11.97 -0.79
C GLY A 38 5.89 11.62 -2.16
N ASN A 39 5.87 10.33 -2.53
CA ASN A 39 5.27 9.85 -3.77
C ASN A 39 3.77 9.67 -3.54
N ILE A 40 3.03 10.77 -3.43
CA ILE A 40 1.63 10.76 -3.04
C ILE A 40 0.75 10.00 -4.04
N ASP A 41 0.96 10.21 -5.35
CA ASP A 41 0.17 9.53 -6.39
C ASP A 41 0.31 8.00 -6.29
N LYS A 42 1.54 7.52 -6.12
CA LYS A 42 1.78 6.08 -5.91
C LYS A 42 1.19 5.57 -4.61
N ALA A 43 1.24 6.38 -3.54
CA ALA A 43 0.64 5.98 -2.28
C ALA A 43 -0.87 5.76 -2.42
N LEU A 44 -1.56 6.69 -3.11
CA LEU A 44 -2.97 6.59 -3.40
C LEU A 44 -3.29 5.35 -4.26
N GLU A 45 -2.50 5.10 -5.29
CA GLU A 45 -2.66 3.91 -6.15
C GLU A 45 -2.58 2.61 -5.32
N GLU A 46 -1.58 2.47 -4.45
CA GLU A 46 -1.42 1.25 -3.67
C GLU A 46 -2.51 1.09 -2.59
N TYR A 47 -3.01 2.17 -1.99
CA TYR A 47 -4.17 2.07 -1.09
C TYR A 47 -5.46 1.73 -1.84
N GLN A 48 -5.63 2.27 -3.05
CA GLN A 48 -6.81 1.99 -3.88
C GLN A 48 -6.81 0.52 -4.32
N ARG A 49 -5.66 -0.02 -4.71
CA ARG A 49 -5.51 -1.46 -4.97
C ARG A 49 -5.90 -2.30 -3.75
N LEU A 50 -5.55 -1.88 -2.53
CA LEU A 50 -5.98 -2.61 -1.34
C LEU A 50 -7.50 -2.68 -1.25
N ILE A 51 -8.17 -1.56 -1.47
CA ILE A 51 -9.63 -1.44 -1.43
C ILE A 51 -10.28 -2.30 -2.53
N ASP A 52 -9.71 -2.30 -3.74
CA ASP A 52 -10.28 -2.96 -4.90
C ASP A 52 -10.07 -4.48 -4.87
N TYR A 53 -8.87 -4.93 -4.48
CA TYR A 53 -8.48 -6.35 -4.52
C TYR A 53 -8.69 -7.07 -3.18
N PHE A 54 -8.69 -6.35 -2.05
CA PHE A 54 -8.85 -6.93 -0.71
C PHE A 54 -9.98 -6.27 0.09
N PRO A 55 -11.24 -6.26 -0.41
CA PRO A 55 -12.36 -5.61 0.26
C PRO A 55 -12.72 -6.21 1.63
N GLY A 56 -12.35 -7.47 1.89
CA GLY A 56 -12.55 -8.16 3.17
C GLY A 56 -11.38 -8.05 4.16
N SER A 57 -10.28 -7.38 3.76
CA SER A 57 -9.09 -7.25 4.61
C SER A 57 -9.36 -6.39 5.84
N GLU A 58 -8.73 -6.73 6.97
CA GLU A 58 -8.69 -5.85 8.15
C GLU A 58 -8.02 -4.50 7.86
N PHE A 59 -7.23 -4.42 6.80
CA PHE A 59 -6.54 -3.21 6.35
C PHE A 59 -7.39 -2.32 5.45
N PHE A 60 -8.56 -2.79 5.00
CA PHE A 60 -9.47 -2.04 4.13
C PHE A 60 -9.82 -0.67 4.71
N ALA A 61 -10.24 -0.64 5.98
CA ALA A 61 -10.58 0.61 6.66
C ALA A 61 -9.37 1.56 6.75
N LYS A 62 -8.19 1.02 7.07
CA LYS A 62 -6.94 1.78 7.18
C LYS A 62 -6.51 2.38 5.83
N ALA A 63 -6.67 1.64 4.73
CA ALA A 63 -6.37 2.14 3.39
C ALA A 63 -7.28 3.33 3.03
N ARG A 64 -8.59 3.23 3.30
CA ARG A 64 -9.54 4.34 3.09
C ARG A 64 -9.21 5.57 3.92
N GLU A 65 -8.86 5.38 5.20
CA GLU A 65 -8.44 6.47 6.06
C GLU A 65 -7.16 7.14 5.56
N SER A 66 -6.18 6.36 5.10
CA SER A 66 -4.94 6.87 4.52
C SER A 66 -5.17 7.72 3.27
N ILE A 67 -6.05 7.29 2.35
CA ILE A 67 -6.47 8.09 1.19
C ILE A 67 -7.11 9.40 1.63
N LYS A 68 -8.05 9.33 2.59
CA LYS A 68 -8.73 10.52 3.10
C LYS A 68 -7.76 11.52 3.73
N GLN A 69 -6.80 11.05 4.52
CA GLN A 69 -5.78 11.91 5.13
C GLN A 69 -4.89 12.61 4.11
N ILE A 70 -4.59 11.95 2.99
CA ILE A 70 -3.82 12.54 1.89
C ILE A 70 -4.62 13.65 1.21
N ASN A 71 -5.89 13.42 0.90
CA ASN A 71 -6.72 14.37 0.16
C ASN A 71 -7.17 15.59 0.98
N ILE A 72 -7.01 15.57 2.30
CA ILE A 72 -7.37 16.68 3.21
C ILE A 72 -6.17 17.63 3.46
N ARG A 73 -4.95 17.23 3.08
CA ARG A 73 -3.73 18.02 3.23
C ARG A 73 -3.52 18.99 2.10
#